data_AF-A0A2V6U740-F1
#
_entry.id   AF-A0A2V6U740-F1
#
_cell.length_a   1.000
_cell.length_b   1.000
_cell.length_c   1.000
_cell.angle_alpha   90.00
_cell.angle_beta   90.00
_cell.angle_gamma   90.00
#
_symmetry.space_group_name_H-M   'P 1'
#
loop_
_entity.id
_entity.type
_entity.pdbx_description
1 polymer ?
#
loop_
_entity_poly.entity_id
_entity_poly.type
_entity_poly.pdbx_seq_one_letter_code
_entity_poly.pdbx_strand_id
1 'polypeptide(L)'
;MTGRGRACSSTERSNDEHSSAPCRLTVPVERNAERDLEILTAIGEGRPLSQRVLAQRLGVALGLTNLLLKRLARKGSIKIVEFPKKPAAGKRLRYLLTPKGIAEKGRLTYEHMAYSIHVYRRSRQTLRESLSQLASAGVKRIVLYGTGEPAELAYLTLKEFGLEPVGVFAREANGHFLGFPVRAIAEILGEEFDGVIVAAFDHPEQHVAELARLNVPREKILTLRQLASPPSAAGSAAGIG
;
A
#
# COMPACT_ATOMS: atom_id res chain seq x y z
N MET A 1 -30.80 67.21 -13.86
CA MET A 1 -30.97 67.29 -15.33
C MET A 1 -29.63 67.65 -15.94
N THR A 2 -29.32 67.03 -17.09
CA THR A 2 -28.09 67.10 -17.91
C THR A 2 -26.83 66.48 -17.25
N GLY A 3 -26.08 65.53 -17.82
CA GLY A 3 -26.09 64.89 -19.14
C GLY A 3 -24.68 64.95 -19.76
N ARG A 4 -24.18 63.82 -20.27
CA ARG A 4 -22.93 63.55 -21.03
C ARG A 4 -21.73 63.20 -20.13
N GLY A 5 -21.02 62.08 -20.27
CA GLY A 5 -20.88 61.14 -21.37
C GLY A 5 -19.41 61.08 -21.76
N ARG A 6 -18.75 59.93 -21.57
CA ARG A 6 -17.58 59.52 -22.35
C ARG A 6 -17.37 58.01 -22.21
N ALA A 7 -17.35 57.37 -23.37
CA ALA A 7 -17.04 55.97 -23.57
C ALA A 7 -15.57 55.70 -23.24
N CYS A 8 -15.30 54.54 -22.65
CA CYS A 8 -13.98 53.95 -22.62
C CYS A 8 -14.10 52.46 -22.99
N SER A 9 -13.58 52.16 -24.17
CA SER A 9 -13.11 50.87 -24.68
C SER A 9 -13.22 49.66 -23.74
N SER A 10 -14.07 48.72 -24.15
CA SER A 10 -14.07 47.32 -23.72
C SER A 10 -12.81 46.62 -24.23
N THR A 11 -11.75 46.67 -23.45
CA THR A 11 -10.58 45.80 -23.58
C THR A 11 -10.89 44.45 -22.93
N GLU A 12 -10.70 43.41 -23.71
CA GLU A 12 -10.50 41.98 -23.39
C GLU A 12 -10.52 41.60 -21.90
N ARG A 13 -11.46 40.72 -21.53
CA ARG A 13 -11.26 39.76 -20.44
C ARG A 13 -11.71 38.39 -20.89
N SER A 14 -10.72 37.65 -21.38
CA SER A 14 -10.67 36.20 -21.34
C SER A 14 -10.75 35.75 -19.88
N ASN A 15 -11.90 35.20 -19.47
CA ASN A 15 -12.03 34.44 -18.23
C ASN A 15 -12.08 32.95 -18.59
N ASP A 16 -10.93 32.43 -19.03
CA ASP A 16 -10.63 31.01 -18.97
C ASP A 16 -9.88 30.75 -17.66
N GLU A 17 -10.63 30.50 -16.59
CA GLU A 17 -10.11 29.86 -15.37
C GLU A 17 -11.00 28.67 -15.02
N HIS A 18 -10.91 27.63 -15.86
CA HIS A 18 -11.15 26.25 -15.42
C HIS A 18 -10.02 25.82 -14.47
N SER A 19 -9.98 26.41 -13.26
CA SER A 19 -9.14 25.96 -12.16
C SER A 19 -9.82 24.78 -11.49
N SER A 20 -9.81 23.63 -12.16
CA SER A 20 -10.14 22.35 -11.54
C SER A 20 -9.00 21.96 -10.60
N ALA A 21 -9.16 22.30 -9.33
CA ALA A 21 -8.28 21.85 -8.26
C ALA A 21 -8.30 20.30 -8.20
N PRO A 22 -7.15 19.61 -8.20
CA PRO A 22 -7.15 18.17 -8.00
C PRO A 22 -7.55 17.87 -6.55
N CYS A 23 -8.61 17.08 -6.37
CA CYS A 23 -8.95 16.46 -5.09
C CYS A 23 -7.70 15.80 -4.49
N ARG A 24 -7.10 16.44 -3.49
CA ARG A 24 -6.06 15.83 -2.64
C ARG A 24 -6.71 14.75 -1.79
N LEU A 25 -6.79 13.54 -2.32
CA LEU A 25 -7.05 12.34 -1.52
C LEU A 25 -5.76 11.97 -0.78
N THR A 26 -5.49 12.66 0.32
CA THR A 26 -4.60 12.14 1.36
C THR A 26 -5.46 11.29 2.28
N VAL A 27 -5.63 10.01 1.96
CA VAL A 27 -6.35 9.08 2.85
C VAL A 27 -5.37 8.00 3.27
N PRO A 28 -4.76 8.09 4.46
CA PRO A 28 -4.27 6.91 5.13
C PRO A 28 -5.50 6.06 5.46
N VAL A 29 -5.63 4.89 4.86
CA VAL A 29 -6.67 3.95 5.26
C VAL A 29 -6.36 3.55 6.70
N GLU A 30 -7.21 3.94 7.65
CA GLU A 30 -7.04 3.52 9.04
C GLU A 30 -7.10 1.99 9.11
N ARG A 31 -6.27 1.33 9.93
CA ARG A 31 -6.33 -0.13 10.16
C ARG A 31 -7.73 -0.63 10.56
N ASN A 32 -8.59 0.25 11.03
CA ASN A 32 -9.98 -0.05 11.36
C ASN A 32 -10.90 -0.11 10.13
N ALA A 33 -10.60 0.64 9.08
CA ALA A 33 -11.34 0.67 7.82
C ALA A 33 -11.09 -0.60 7.00
N GLU A 34 -9.85 -1.09 6.94
CA GLU A 34 -9.51 -2.38 6.31
C GLU A 34 -10.22 -3.55 7.00
N ARG A 35 -10.17 -3.58 8.34
CA ARG A 35 -10.87 -4.61 9.11
C ARG A 35 -12.39 -4.53 8.95
N ASP A 36 -12.96 -3.33 8.89
CA ASP A 36 -14.38 -3.16 8.61
C ASP A 36 -14.73 -3.67 7.20
N LEU A 37 -13.92 -3.35 6.20
CA LEU A 37 -14.09 -3.83 4.83
C LEU A 37 -14.03 -5.35 4.76
N GLU A 38 -13.06 -5.99 5.42
CA GLU A 38 -12.93 -7.45 5.46
C GLU A 38 -14.14 -8.10 6.15
N ILE A 39 -14.61 -7.55 7.28
CA ILE A 39 -15.79 -8.08 7.98
C ILE A 39 -17.05 -7.95 7.10
N LEU A 40 -17.29 -6.78 6.51
CA LEU A 40 -18.44 -6.56 5.64
C LEU A 40 -18.37 -7.41 4.38
N THR A 41 -17.16 -7.64 3.86
CA THR A 41 -16.93 -8.53 2.72
C THR A 41 -17.27 -9.96 3.07
N ALA A 42 -16.70 -10.49 4.16
CA ALA A 42 -16.96 -11.86 4.62
C ALA A 42 -18.47 -12.11 4.88
N ILE A 43 -19.16 -11.19 5.55
CA ILE A 43 -20.61 -11.31 5.78
C ILE A 43 -21.38 -11.26 4.45
N GLY A 44 -20.95 -10.42 3.51
CA GLY A 44 -21.56 -10.28 2.18
C GLY A 44 -21.40 -11.52 1.29
N GLU A 45 -20.43 -12.40 1.56
CA GLU A 45 -20.28 -13.69 0.85
C GLU A 45 -21.43 -14.67 1.16
N GLY A 46 -22.24 -14.40 2.20
CA GLY A 46 -23.40 -15.23 2.56
C GLY A 46 -23.05 -16.59 3.18
N ARG A 47 -21.77 -16.87 3.42
CA ARG A 47 -21.30 -18.11 4.05
C ARG A 47 -21.56 -18.11 5.56
N PRO A 48 -21.82 -19.26 6.21
CA PRO A 48 -21.86 -19.35 7.66
C PRO A 48 -20.53 -18.93 8.28
N LEU A 49 -20.55 -17.89 9.12
CA LEU A 49 -19.36 -17.36 9.77
C LEU A 49 -19.49 -17.43 11.29
N SER A 50 -18.48 -17.98 11.94
CA SER A 50 -18.32 -17.86 13.40
C SER A 50 -17.33 -16.75 13.72
N GLN A 51 -17.41 -16.21 14.94
CA GLN A 51 -16.43 -15.23 15.42
C GLN A 51 -14.99 -15.75 15.36
N ARG A 52 -14.78 -17.06 15.60
CA ARG A 52 -13.45 -17.69 15.52
C ARG A 52 -12.91 -17.73 14.09
N VAL A 53 -13.75 -18.06 13.11
CA VAL A 53 -13.37 -18.03 11.70
C VAL A 53 -13.02 -16.61 11.26
N LEU A 54 -13.81 -15.62 11.70
CA LEU A 54 -13.55 -14.22 11.39
C LEU A 54 -12.27 -13.70 12.08
N ALA A 55 -11.99 -14.13 13.31
CA ALA A 55 -10.76 -13.80 14.03
C ALA A 55 -9.51 -14.33 13.30
N GLN A 56 -9.56 -15.57 12.81
CA GLN A 56 -8.49 -16.16 12.00
C GLN A 56 -8.27 -15.40 10.70
N ARG A 57 -9.34 -15.07 9.97
CA ARG A 57 -9.26 -14.26 8.74
C ARG A 57 -8.63 -12.89 8.98
N LEU A 58 -9.03 -12.22 10.06
CA LEU A 58 -8.55 -10.88 10.39
C LEU A 58 -7.15 -10.88 11.02
N GLY A 59 -6.61 -12.05 11.41
CA GLY A 59 -5.35 -12.15 12.15
C GLY A 59 -5.40 -11.46 13.53
N VAL A 60 -6.55 -11.47 14.20
CA VAL A 60 -6.74 -10.79 15.51
C VAL A 60 -7.34 -11.72 16.55
N ALA A 61 -7.22 -11.33 17.82
CA ALA A 61 -7.86 -12.05 18.93
C ALA A 61 -9.39 -12.03 18.81
N LEU A 62 -10.04 -13.12 19.24
CA LEU A 62 -11.50 -13.27 19.24
C LEU A 62 -12.24 -12.11 19.94
N GLY A 63 -11.68 -11.60 21.03
CA GLY A 63 -12.22 -10.45 21.76
C GLY A 63 -12.29 -9.19 20.88
N LEU A 64 -11.24 -8.90 20.10
CA LEU A 64 -11.23 -7.76 19.18
C LEU A 64 -12.24 -7.97 18.06
N THR A 65 -12.35 -9.18 17.51
CA THR A 65 -13.38 -9.52 16.52
C THR A 65 -14.79 -9.23 17.04
N ASN A 66 -15.10 -9.63 18.28
CA ASN A 66 -16.40 -9.37 18.89
C ASN A 66 -16.65 -7.86 19.09
N LEU A 67 -15.63 -7.09 19.50
CA LEU A 67 -15.71 -5.63 19.61
C LEU A 67 -16.01 -4.96 18.26
N LEU A 68 -15.31 -5.38 17.20
CA LEU A 68 -15.51 -4.87 15.84
C LEU A 68 -16.92 -5.19 15.32
N LEU A 69 -17.41 -6.41 15.52
CA LEU A 69 -18.77 -6.82 15.16
C LEU A 69 -19.83 -5.99 15.91
N LYS A 70 -19.68 -5.83 17.23
CA LYS A 70 -20.59 -4.99 18.03
C LYS A 70 -20.54 -3.53 17.59
N ARG A 71 -19.38 -3.01 17.20
CA ARG A 71 -19.23 -1.66 16.65
C ARG A 71 -19.97 -1.52 15.31
N LEU A 72 -19.78 -2.45 14.38
CA LEU A 72 -20.46 -2.45 13.09
C LEU A 72 -21.98 -2.60 13.24
N ALA A 73 -22.44 -3.38 14.22
CA ALA A 73 -23.86 -3.49 14.54
C ALA A 73 -24.43 -2.17 15.08
N ARG A 74 -23.72 -1.50 16.00
CA ARG A 74 -24.09 -0.17 16.51
C ARG A 74 -24.10 0.91 15.42
N LYS A 75 -23.17 0.84 14.47
CA LYS A 75 -23.15 1.71 13.28
C LYS A 75 -24.32 1.43 12.33
N GLY A 76 -25.04 0.32 12.50
CA GLY A 76 -26.14 -0.11 11.64
C GLY A 76 -25.69 -0.76 10.35
N SER A 77 -24.41 -1.11 10.20
CA SER A 77 -23.86 -1.76 9.00
C SER A 77 -24.19 -3.25 8.95
N ILE A 78 -24.37 -3.88 10.11
CA ILE A 78 -24.73 -5.30 10.22
C ILE A 78 -25.87 -5.52 11.19
N LYS A 79 -26.64 -6.57 10.96
CA LYS A 79 -27.64 -7.11 11.90
C LYS A 79 -27.16 -8.45 12.43
N ILE A 80 -27.22 -8.61 13.75
CA ILE A 80 -26.91 -9.87 14.43
C ILE A 80 -28.24 -10.58 14.70
N VAL A 81 -28.38 -11.81 14.23
CA VAL A 81 -29.61 -12.60 14.32
C VAL A 81 -29.28 -13.94 14.97
N GLU A 82 -30.08 -14.40 15.92
CA GLU A 82 -29.94 -15.74 16.49
C GLU A 82 -30.49 -16.80 15.52
N PHE A 83 -29.88 -18.00 15.49
CA PHE A 83 -30.43 -19.08 14.68
C PHE A 83 -31.78 -19.55 15.26
N PRO A 84 -32.82 -19.72 14.42
CA PRO A 84 -34.16 -20.10 14.88
C PRO A 84 -34.27 -21.55 15.38
N LYS A 85 -33.35 -22.45 15.02
CA LYS A 85 -33.29 -23.82 15.54
C LYS A 85 -31.98 -24.00 16.29
N LYS A 86 -32.04 -24.32 17.60
CA LYS A 86 -30.87 -24.72 18.39
C LYS A 86 -30.27 -25.97 17.75
N PRO A 87 -29.08 -25.93 17.12
CA PRO A 87 -28.34 -27.16 16.87
C PRO A 87 -27.80 -27.64 18.23
N ALA A 88 -27.52 -28.92 18.38
CA ALA A 88 -27.03 -29.56 19.61
C ALA A 88 -25.72 -28.96 20.20
N ALA A 89 -25.15 -27.91 19.59
CA ALA A 89 -23.96 -27.19 20.04
C ALA A 89 -24.18 -25.66 19.97
N GLY A 90 -24.77 -25.10 21.04
CA GLY A 90 -24.71 -23.66 21.38
C GLY A 90 -25.49 -22.67 20.50
N LYS A 91 -25.62 -21.44 21.02
CA LYS A 91 -26.24 -20.29 20.33
C LYS A 91 -25.36 -19.87 19.15
N ARG A 92 -25.64 -20.37 17.94
CA ARG A 92 -25.04 -19.82 16.73
C ARG A 92 -25.68 -18.45 16.45
N LEU A 93 -24.86 -17.47 16.08
CA LEU A 93 -25.30 -16.14 15.61
C LEU A 93 -25.06 -16.05 14.11
N ARG A 94 -26.01 -15.46 13.38
CA ARG A 94 -25.89 -15.12 11.96
C ARG A 94 -25.70 -13.61 11.83
N TYR A 95 -24.76 -13.22 10.99
CA TYR A 95 -24.52 -11.83 10.63
C TYR A 95 -25.15 -11.55 9.27
N LEU A 96 -25.85 -10.43 9.13
CA LEU A 96 -26.48 -9.99 7.89
C LEU A 96 -26.05 -8.56 7.57
N LEU A 97 -25.73 -8.26 6.32
CA LEU A 97 -25.54 -6.88 5.87
C LEU A 97 -26.89 -6.16 5.84
N THR A 98 -26.89 -4.90 6.30
CA THR A 98 -28.01 -3.99 6.08
C THR A 98 -27.81 -3.22 4.77
N PRO A 99 -28.82 -2.52 4.22
CA PRO A 99 -28.62 -1.61 3.10
C PRO A 99 -27.51 -0.57 3.37
N LYS A 100 -27.44 -0.06 4.61
CA LYS A 100 -26.34 0.82 5.06
C LYS A 100 -24.99 0.11 5.03
N GLY A 101 -24.93 -1.16 5.43
CA GLY A 101 -23.71 -1.97 5.36
C GLY A 101 -23.23 -2.24 3.95
N ILE A 102 -24.15 -2.42 2.99
CA ILE A 102 -23.81 -2.57 1.57
C ILE A 102 -23.20 -1.26 1.04
N ALA A 103 -23.82 -0.12 1.33
CA ALA A 103 -23.30 1.19 0.95
C ALA A 103 -21.91 1.46 1.57
N GLU A 104 -21.75 1.16 2.86
CA GLU A 104 -20.48 1.33 3.57
C GLU A 104 -19.38 0.40 3.02
N LYS A 105 -19.72 -0.86 2.71
CA LYS A 105 -18.81 -1.78 2.04
C LYS A 105 -18.33 -1.18 0.72
N GLY A 106 -19.26 -0.65 -0.10
CA GLY A 106 -18.92 0.00 -1.38
C GLY A 106 -17.98 1.19 -1.20
N ARG A 107 -18.27 2.08 -0.24
CA ARG A 107 -17.42 3.24 0.10
C ARG A 107 -16.01 2.80 0.50
N LEU A 108 -15.90 1.83 1.42
CA LEU A 108 -14.63 1.32 1.90
C LEU A 108 -13.83 0.60 0.79
N THR A 109 -14.51 -0.17 -0.07
CA THR A 109 -13.87 -0.78 -1.25
C THR A 109 -13.27 0.30 -2.16
N TYR A 110 -14.04 1.35 -2.47
CA TYR A 110 -13.57 2.44 -3.32
C TYR A 110 -12.36 3.15 -2.71
N GLU A 111 -12.41 3.48 -1.43
CA GLU A 111 -11.28 4.11 -0.73
C GLU A 111 -10.04 3.23 -0.71
N HIS A 112 -10.20 1.93 -0.45
CA HIS A 112 -9.11 0.97 -0.48
C HIS A 112 -8.49 0.85 -1.88
N MET A 113 -9.30 0.80 -2.94
CA MET A 113 -8.82 0.77 -4.32
C MET A 113 -8.08 2.07 -4.69
N ALA A 114 -8.65 3.22 -4.35
CA ALA A 114 -8.04 4.51 -4.62
C ALA A 114 -6.68 4.64 -3.91
N TYR A 115 -6.61 4.21 -2.65
CA TYR A 115 -5.36 4.13 -1.89
C TYR A 115 -4.34 3.20 -2.54
N SER A 116 -4.74 1.99 -2.91
CA SER A 116 -3.86 1.00 -3.54
C SER A 116 -3.26 1.50 -4.85
N ILE A 117 -4.07 2.14 -5.70
CA ILE A 117 -3.60 2.79 -6.94
C ILE A 117 -2.60 3.91 -6.63
N HIS A 118 -2.87 4.72 -5.60
CA HIS A 118 -1.97 5.77 -5.19
C HIS A 118 -0.61 5.21 -4.73
N VAL A 119 -0.61 4.17 -3.88
CA VAL A 119 0.60 3.49 -3.42
C VAL A 119 1.37 2.92 -4.61
N TYR A 120 0.71 2.18 -5.50
CA TYR A 120 1.32 1.62 -6.70
C TYR A 120 2.01 2.69 -7.55
N ARG A 121 1.29 3.78 -7.88
CA ARG A 121 1.82 4.87 -8.70
C ARG A 121 3.02 5.56 -8.04
N ARG A 122 2.91 5.84 -6.74
CA ARG A 122 4.00 6.45 -5.97
C ARG A 122 5.22 5.54 -5.94
N SER A 123 5.02 4.26 -5.71
CA SER A 123 6.10 3.29 -5.64
C SER A 123 6.83 3.11 -6.97
N ARG A 124 6.07 3.04 -8.07
CA ARG A 124 6.65 3.03 -9.42
C ARG A 124 7.45 4.30 -9.68
N GLN A 125 6.93 5.46 -9.32
CA GLN A 125 7.63 6.73 -9.51
C GLN A 125 8.94 6.78 -8.72
N THR A 126 8.92 6.40 -7.43
CA THR A 126 10.13 6.31 -6.61
C THR A 126 11.17 5.38 -7.22
N LEU A 127 10.76 4.20 -7.68
CA LEU A 127 11.69 3.26 -8.30
C LEU A 127 12.26 3.81 -9.62
N ARG A 128 11.44 4.43 -10.47
CA ARG A 128 11.89 5.05 -11.72
C ARG A 128 12.94 6.12 -11.47
N GLU A 129 12.75 6.97 -10.46
CA GLU A 129 13.70 8.00 -10.07
C GLU A 129 15.05 7.39 -9.64
N SER A 130 15.01 6.36 -8.78
CA SER A 130 16.21 5.64 -8.37
C SER A 130 16.94 4.95 -9.53
N LEU A 131 16.22 4.28 -10.43
CA LEU A 131 16.82 3.61 -11.59
C LEU A 131 17.42 4.59 -12.59
N SER A 132 16.82 5.76 -12.77
CA SER A 132 17.34 6.80 -13.68
C SER A 132 18.72 7.31 -13.21
N GLN A 133 18.91 7.43 -11.88
CA GLN A 133 20.20 7.81 -11.30
C GLN A 133 21.24 6.70 -11.49
N LEU A 134 20.86 5.43 -11.33
CA LEU A 134 21.77 4.29 -11.47
C LEU A 134 22.15 3.97 -12.92
N ALA A 135 21.22 4.17 -13.86
CA ALA A 135 21.51 4.03 -15.29
C ALA A 135 22.64 4.99 -15.73
N SER A 136 22.65 6.19 -15.16
CA SER A 136 23.71 7.18 -15.39
C SER A 136 25.06 6.78 -14.76
N ALA A 137 25.05 5.88 -13.77
CA ALA A 137 26.23 5.35 -13.08
C ALA A 137 26.71 4.00 -13.67
N GLY A 138 26.07 3.46 -14.71
CA GLY A 138 26.50 2.24 -15.39
C GLY A 138 26.18 0.93 -14.65
N VAL A 139 25.27 0.96 -13.67
CA VAL A 139 24.78 -0.21 -12.92
C VAL A 139 24.00 -1.13 -13.86
N LYS A 140 24.35 -2.42 -13.89
CA LYS A 140 23.74 -3.40 -14.80
C LYS A 140 23.17 -4.63 -14.10
N ARG A 141 23.71 -5.00 -12.94
CA ARG A 141 23.36 -6.23 -12.23
C ARG A 141 22.45 -5.91 -11.06
N ILE A 142 21.15 -5.97 -11.29
CA ILE A 142 20.15 -5.71 -10.25
C ILE A 142 19.53 -7.03 -9.81
N VAL A 143 19.36 -7.23 -8.51
CA VAL A 143 18.62 -8.36 -7.95
C VAL A 143 17.32 -7.88 -7.32
N LEU A 144 16.30 -8.74 -7.28
CA LEU A 144 15.03 -8.48 -6.60
C LEU A 144 14.99 -9.25 -5.29
N TYR A 145 14.55 -8.58 -4.22
CA TYR A 145 14.18 -9.22 -2.96
C TYR A 145 12.67 -9.11 -2.73
N GLY A 146 11.97 -10.24 -2.87
CA GLY A 146 10.51 -10.37 -2.81
C GLY A 146 9.92 -10.97 -4.08
N THR A 147 8.72 -11.54 -3.96
CA THR A 147 8.04 -12.28 -5.05
C THR A 147 6.57 -11.94 -5.22
N GLY A 148 6.07 -10.93 -4.49
CA GLY A 148 4.67 -10.49 -4.58
C GLY A 148 4.43 -9.40 -5.62
N GLU A 149 3.24 -8.80 -5.59
CA GLU A 149 2.85 -7.65 -6.44
C GLU A 149 3.90 -6.51 -6.49
N PRO A 150 4.56 -6.10 -5.38
CA PRO A 150 5.58 -5.06 -5.48
C PRO A 150 6.80 -5.51 -6.31
N ALA A 151 7.10 -6.82 -6.35
CA ALA A 151 8.19 -7.36 -7.15
C ALA A 151 7.83 -7.37 -8.63
N GLU A 152 6.57 -7.61 -8.97
CA GLU A 152 6.06 -7.49 -10.35
C GLU A 152 6.17 -6.06 -10.85
N LEU A 153 5.77 -5.07 -10.03
CA LEU A 153 5.99 -3.66 -10.32
C LEU A 153 7.47 -3.36 -10.53
N ALA A 154 8.35 -3.90 -9.68
CA ALA A 154 9.78 -3.67 -9.80
C ALA A 154 10.34 -4.25 -11.09
N TYR A 155 9.96 -5.48 -11.42
CA TYR A 155 10.36 -6.16 -12.65
C TYR A 155 9.91 -5.42 -13.90
N LEU A 156 8.63 -5.02 -13.97
CA LEU A 156 8.12 -4.24 -15.11
C LEU A 156 8.86 -2.91 -15.25
N THR A 157 9.14 -2.25 -14.13
CA THR A 157 9.90 -0.99 -14.12
C THR A 157 11.35 -1.20 -14.58
N LEU A 158 12.01 -2.31 -14.21
CA LEU A 158 13.34 -2.64 -14.74
C LEU A 158 13.32 -2.84 -16.26
N LYS A 159 12.33 -3.59 -16.77
CA LYS A 159 12.16 -3.85 -18.20
C LYS A 159 11.96 -2.57 -19.01
N GLU A 160 11.27 -1.57 -18.46
CA GLU A 160 11.12 -0.24 -19.08
C GLU A 160 12.46 0.48 -19.29
N PHE A 161 13.47 0.17 -18.47
CA PHE A 161 14.84 0.70 -18.59
C PHE A 161 15.77 -0.24 -19.37
N GLY A 162 15.23 -1.31 -19.98
CA GLY A 162 16.03 -2.32 -20.68
C GLY A 162 16.89 -3.18 -19.76
N LEU A 163 16.53 -3.26 -18.47
CA LEU A 163 17.24 -4.05 -17.47
C LEU A 163 16.46 -5.33 -17.16
N GLU A 164 17.20 -6.38 -16.80
CA GLU A 164 16.64 -7.62 -16.27
C GLU A 164 17.29 -7.95 -14.93
N PRO A 165 16.54 -8.55 -13.99
CA PRO A 165 17.15 -8.98 -12.75
C PRO A 165 18.10 -10.16 -13.00
N VAL A 166 19.27 -10.13 -12.39
CA VAL A 166 20.23 -11.26 -12.43
C VAL A 166 19.87 -12.35 -11.41
N GLY A 167 19.01 -12.03 -10.45
CA GLY A 167 18.52 -12.97 -9.45
C GLY A 167 17.28 -12.47 -8.71
N VAL A 168 16.46 -13.42 -8.28
CA VAL A 168 15.28 -13.17 -7.43
C VAL A 168 15.44 -13.95 -6.14
N PHE A 169 15.31 -13.25 -5.02
CA PHE A 169 15.50 -13.78 -3.69
C PHE A 169 14.24 -13.59 -2.86
N ALA A 170 14.01 -14.49 -1.92
CA ALA A 170 12.96 -14.39 -0.91
C ALA A 170 13.43 -15.03 0.41
N ARG A 171 12.71 -14.77 1.50
CA ARG A 171 12.99 -15.41 2.80
C ARG A 171 12.80 -16.92 2.74
N GLU A 172 11.80 -17.35 1.98
CA GLU A 172 11.53 -18.75 1.67
C GLU A 172 11.87 -19.01 0.19
N ALA A 173 12.83 -19.89 -0.06
CA ALA A 173 13.21 -20.29 -1.41
C ALA A 173 12.17 -21.27 -1.95
N ASN A 174 11.16 -20.78 -2.66
CA ASN A 174 10.17 -21.65 -3.27
C ASN A 174 9.65 -21.11 -4.60
N GLY A 175 9.57 -22.01 -5.58
CA GLY A 175 8.95 -21.76 -6.87
C GLY A 175 9.75 -20.84 -7.79
N HIS A 176 9.01 -20.17 -8.66
CA HIS A 176 9.54 -19.27 -9.68
C HIS A 176 8.79 -17.95 -9.63
N PHE A 177 9.48 -16.87 -9.98
CA PHE A 177 8.91 -15.54 -10.15
C PHE A 177 9.19 -15.07 -11.57
N LEU A 178 8.13 -14.93 -12.38
CA LEU A 178 8.22 -14.46 -13.78
C LEU A 178 9.31 -15.18 -14.61
N GLY A 179 9.47 -16.48 -14.39
CA GLY A 179 10.47 -17.32 -15.08
C GLY A 179 11.82 -17.44 -14.38
N PHE A 180 12.07 -16.66 -13.33
CA PHE A 180 13.30 -16.73 -12.52
C PHE A 180 13.13 -17.69 -11.34
N PRO A 181 14.10 -18.58 -11.06
CA PRO A 181 14.08 -19.37 -9.84
C PRO A 181 14.23 -18.47 -8.61
N VAL A 182 13.41 -18.71 -7.59
CA VAL A 182 13.46 -17.96 -6.33
C VAL A 182 14.44 -18.62 -5.38
N ARG A 183 15.49 -17.90 -5.00
CA ARG A 183 16.54 -18.37 -4.09
C ARG A 183 16.36 -17.83 -2.67
N ALA A 184 16.98 -18.49 -1.69
CA ALA A 184 16.94 -18.00 -0.32
C ALA A 184 17.76 -16.72 -0.22
N ILE A 185 17.29 -15.73 0.54
CA ILE A 185 18.00 -14.45 0.69
C ILE A 185 19.43 -14.61 1.20
N ALA A 186 19.72 -15.66 1.97
CA ALA A 186 21.08 -15.97 2.43
C ALA A 186 22.07 -16.25 1.28
N GLU A 187 21.59 -16.73 0.13
CA GLU A 187 22.42 -17.03 -1.04
C GLU A 187 22.89 -15.77 -1.78
N ILE A 188 22.36 -14.59 -1.44
CA ILE A 188 22.74 -13.31 -2.06
C ILE A 188 24.23 -12.98 -1.90
N LEU A 189 24.89 -13.55 -0.87
CA LEU A 189 26.32 -13.37 -0.60
C LEU A 189 27.22 -13.93 -1.69
N GLY A 190 26.75 -14.95 -2.43
CA GLY A 190 27.48 -15.57 -3.53
C GLY A 190 27.19 -14.95 -4.89
N GLU A 191 26.30 -13.95 -4.96
CA GLU A 191 25.87 -13.30 -6.20
C GLU A 191 26.58 -11.96 -6.38
N GLU A 192 27.11 -11.71 -7.58
CA GLU A 192 27.64 -10.38 -7.89
C GLU A 192 26.52 -9.46 -8.37
N PHE A 193 26.22 -8.44 -7.57
CA PHE A 193 25.22 -7.43 -7.92
C PHE A 193 25.68 -6.01 -7.58
N ASP A 194 25.15 -5.08 -8.35
CA ASP A 194 25.38 -3.64 -8.24
C ASP A 194 24.28 -2.98 -7.39
N GLY A 195 23.07 -3.56 -7.37
CA GLY A 195 21.95 -3.11 -6.53
C GLY A 195 20.92 -4.19 -6.23
N VAL A 196 20.23 -4.07 -5.11
CA VAL A 196 19.09 -4.92 -4.69
C VAL A 196 17.85 -4.07 -4.54
N ILE A 197 16.77 -4.42 -5.24
CA ILE A 197 15.46 -3.80 -5.04
C ILE A 197 14.70 -4.60 -4.00
N VAL A 198 14.42 -3.98 -2.86
CA VAL A 198 13.50 -4.48 -1.85
C VAL A 198 12.07 -4.22 -2.31
N ALA A 199 11.43 -5.28 -2.78
CA ALA A 199 10.10 -5.25 -3.35
C ALA A 199 9.02 -5.33 -2.26
N ALA A 200 8.83 -4.22 -1.54
CA ALA A 200 7.78 -4.08 -0.53
C ALA A 200 7.13 -2.69 -0.62
N PHE A 201 5.79 -2.63 -0.65
CA PHE A 201 5.05 -1.36 -0.59
C PHE A 201 5.08 -0.72 0.81
N ASP A 202 5.14 -1.56 1.83
CA ASP A 202 5.04 -1.17 3.23
C ASP A 202 6.10 -1.84 4.08
N HIS A 203 6.57 -1.12 5.09
CA HIS A 203 7.53 -1.56 6.11
C HIS A 203 8.83 -2.20 5.54
N PRO A 204 9.54 -1.53 4.62
CA PRO A 204 10.78 -2.06 4.05
C PRO A 204 11.90 -2.22 5.09
N GLU A 205 11.79 -1.61 6.27
CA GLU A 205 12.84 -1.57 7.30
C GLU A 205 13.23 -2.97 7.77
N GLN A 206 12.28 -3.91 7.84
CA GLN A 206 12.56 -5.29 8.22
C GLN A 206 13.44 -5.99 7.18
N HIS A 207 13.12 -5.82 5.91
CA HIS A 207 13.87 -6.39 4.78
C HIS A 207 15.26 -5.73 4.66
N VAL A 208 15.32 -4.41 4.84
CA VAL A 208 16.60 -3.66 4.86
C VAL A 208 17.48 -4.12 6.01
N ALA A 209 16.91 -4.32 7.21
CA ALA A 209 17.67 -4.81 8.38
C ALA A 209 18.19 -6.23 8.17
N GLU A 210 17.45 -7.08 7.47
CA GLU A 210 17.90 -8.43 7.11
C GLU A 210 19.06 -8.40 6.12
N LEU A 211 18.96 -7.59 5.06
CA LEU A 211 20.07 -7.36 4.11
C LEU A 211 21.31 -6.79 4.80
N ALA A 212 21.14 -5.89 5.76
CA ALA A 212 22.25 -5.34 6.54
C ALA A 212 22.98 -6.40 7.38
N ARG A 213 22.24 -7.39 7.93
CA ARG A 213 22.85 -8.54 8.64
C ARG A 213 23.61 -9.47 7.71
N LEU A 214 23.27 -9.47 6.42
CA LEU A 214 23.99 -10.16 5.35
C LEU A 214 25.06 -9.28 4.71
N ASN A 215 25.51 -8.21 5.40
CA ASN A 215 26.58 -7.33 4.95
C ASN A 215 26.33 -6.64 3.59
N VAL A 216 25.08 -6.52 3.15
CA VAL A 216 24.74 -5.78 1.93
C VAL A 216 24.87 -4.27 2.20
N PRO A 217 25.71 -3.53 1.45
CA PRO A 217 25.89 -2.10 1.65
C PRO A 217 24.61 -1.31 1.38
N ARG A 218 24.31 -0.30 2.20
CA ARG A 218 23.05 0.45 2.14
C ARG A 218 22.86 1.20 0.82
N GLU A 219 23.95 1.67 0.24
CA GLU A 219 23.99 2.34 -1.07
C GLU A 219 23.56 1.44 -2.23
N LYS A 220 23.65 0.11 -2.05
CA LYS A 220 23.14 -0.86 -3.03
C LYS A 220 21.66 -1.17 -2.84
N ILE A 221 21.04 -0.73 -1.74
CA ILE A 221 19.65 -1.09 -1.41
C ILE A 221 18.70 -0.03 -1.95
N LEU A 222 17.81 -0.46 -2.84
CA LEU A 222 16.75 0.34 -3.43
C LEU A 222 15.40 -0.09 -2.86
N THR A 223 14.55 0.87 -2.51
CA THR A 223 13.23 0.61 -1.94
C THR A 223 12.15 1.25 -2.80
N LEU A 224 10.97 0.64 -2.83
CA LEU A 224 9.80 1.16 -3.56
C LEU A 224 9.12 2.35 -2.85
N ARG A 225 9.67 2.80 -1.73
CA ARG A 225 9.28 4.01 -1.01
C ARG A 225 10.55 4.65 -0.52
N GLN A 226 10.61 5.99 -0.48
CA GLN A 226 11.72 6.68 0.16
C GLN A 226 11.78 6.27 1.63
N LEU A 227 12.91 5.67 2.04
CA LEU A 227 13.20 5.48 3.46
C LEU A 227 13.30 6.87 4.09
N ALA A 228 12.65 7.08 5.23
CA ALA A 228 12.88 8.29 5.99
C ALA A 228 14.38 8.39 6.26
N SER A 229 15.02 9.45 5.77
CA SER A 229 16.40 9.74 6.16
C SER A 229 16.45 9.85 7.68
N PRO A 230 17.45 9.26 8.37
CA PRO A 230 17.70 9.65 9.75
C PRO A 230 17.82 11.19 9.79
N PRO A 231 17.30 11.87 10.83
CA PRO A 231 17.44 13.31 10.94
C PRO A 231 18.93 13.64 10.80
N SER A 232 19.25 14.36 9.72
CA SER A 232 20.60 14.84 9.46
C SER A 232 21.08 15.58 10.71
N ALA A 233 22.16 15.09 11.32
CA ALA A 233 22.94 15.86 12.28
C ALA A 233 23.65 17.00 11.53
N ALA A 234 22.88 17.97 11.04
CA ALA A 234 23.36 19.24 10.53
C ALA A 234 23.07 20.28 11.62
N GLY A 235 24.08 20.54 12.46
CA GLY A 235 23.99 21.50 13.54
C GLY A 235 25.19 21.48 14.49
N SER A 236 26.41 21.29 13.98
CA SER A 236 27.63 21.56 14.75
C SER A 236 28.58 22.40 13.90
N ALA A 237 28.29 23.70 13.83
CA ALA A 237 29.26 24.75 13.53
C ALA A 237 28.65 26.12 13.87
N ALA A 238 28.62 26.48 15.16
CA ALA A 238 28.53 27.84 15.67
C ALA A 238 28.80 27.79 17.18
N GLY A 239 29.79 28.44 17.79
CA GLY A 239 30.89 29.25 17.31
C GLY A 239 31.91 29.31 18.45
N ILE A 240 33.19 29.33 18.10
CA ILE A 240 34.26 29.76 18.99
C ILE A 240 34.66 31.14 18.45
N GLY A 241 34.44 32.18 19.25
CA GLY A 241 34.68 33.58 18.90
C GLY A 241 33.95 34.48 19.86
#